data_AF-A0A662GMU3-F1
#
_entry.id   AF-A0A662GMU3-F1
#
_cell.length_a   1.000
_cell.length_b   1.000
_cell.length_c   1.000
_cell.angle_alpha   90.00
_cell.angle_beta   90.00
_cell.angle_gamma   90.00
#
_symmetry.space_group_name_H-M   'P 1'
#
loop_
_entity.id
_entity.type
_entity.pdbx_description
1 polymer ?
#
loop_
_entity_poly.entity_id
_entity_poly.type
_entity_poly.pdbx_seq_one_letter_code
_entity_poly.pdbx_strand_id
1 'polypeptide(L)' 'RLDYGDCSVKIYSLPLVPIVYILWGETSEFPASANVLFDATITNYLTTEQVVLLSELTTRRMIHAYRILREKN' A
#
# COMPACT_ATOMS: atom_id res chain seq x y z
N ARG A 1 8.95 7.70 0.80
CA ARG A 1 9.71 6.51 0.39
C ARG A 1 10.34 5.92 1.64
N LEU A 2 10.39 4.59 1.75
CA LEU A 2 11.11 3.86 2.80
C LEU A 2 12.20 3.00 2.15
N ASP A 3 13.03 2.36 2.97
CA ASP A 3 14.16 1.53 2.52
C ASP A 3 13.88 0.03 2.72
N TYR A 4 12.71 -0.41 2.24
CA TYR A 4 12.30 -1.82 2.20
C TYR A 4 11.95 -2.25 0.77
N GLY A 5 12.22 -3.53 0.45
CA GLY A 5 11.96 -4.10 -0.87
C GLY A 5 12.67 -3.36 -1.99
N ASP A 6 12.18 -3.51 -3.22
CA ASP A 6 12.66 -2.74 -4.37
C ASP A 6 12.06 -1.33 -4.37
N CYS A 7 10.85 -1.20 -3.86
CA CYS A 7 10.17 0.07 -3.66
C CYS A 7 9.25 0.02 -2.45
N SER A 8 9.25 1.07 -1.63
CA SER A 8 8.29 1.16 -0.53
C SER A 8 7.85 2.59 -0.23
N VAL A 9 6.62 2.70 0.25
CA VAL A 9 5.96 3.97 0.57
C VAL A 9 5.07 3.84 1.79
N LYS A 10 5.07 4.88 2.62
CA LYS A 10 4.12 5.07 3.72
C LYS A 10 3.03 6.02 3.24
N ILE A 11 1.77 5.61 3.38
CA ILE A 11 0.58 6.36 3.00
C ILE A 11 -0.31 6.50 4.21
N TYR A 12 -0.74 7.73 4.49
CA TYR A 12 -1.75 8.01 5.50
C TYR A 12 -3.13 8.05 4.84
N SER A 13 -3.76 6.88 4.70
CA SER A 13 -5.12 6.79 4.14
C SER A 13 -6.16 7.36 5.08
N LEU A 14 -5.88 7.35 6.39
CA LEU A 14 -6.59 8.08 7.43
C LEU A 14 -5.54 8.77 8.33
N PRO A 15 -5.90 9.85 9.07
CA PRO A 15 -4.93 10.64 9.82
C PRO A 15 -4.06 9.85 10.82
N LEU A 16 -4.61 8.80 11.43
CA LEU A 16 -3.94 7.98 12.45
C LEU A 16 -3.62 6.56 11.98
N VAL A 17 -3.78 6.27 10.69
CA VAL A 17 -3.57 4.93 10.12
C VAL A 17 -2.49 5.00 9.04
N PRO A 18 -1.20 4.89 9.41
CA PRO A 18 -0.15 4.74 8.43
C PRO A 18 -0.19 3.33 7.82
N ILE A 19 -0.25 3.26 6.49
CA ILE A 19 -0.16 2.02 5.73
C ILE A 19 1.18 2.01 5.00
N VAL A 20 1.96 0.95 5.17
CA VAL A 20 3.23 0.76 4.47
C VAL A 20 3.05 -0.27 3.36
N TYR A 21 3.29 0.15 2.14
CA TYR A 21 3.40 -0.74 0.98
C TYR A 21 4.86 -1.03 0.71
N ILE A 22 5.19 -2.31 0.55
CA ILE A 22 6.50 -2.80 0.10
C ILE A 22 6.26 -3.60 -1.18
N LEU A 23 6.95 -3.25 -2.25
CA LEU A 23 6.86 -3.90 -3.55
C LEU A 23 8.17 -4.63 -3.85
N TRP A 24 8.02 -5.85 -4.36
CA TRP A 24 9.08 -6.69 -4.88
C TRP A 24 8.82 -6.89 -6.36
N GLY A 25 9.80 -6.51 -7.19
CA GLY A 25 9.78 -6.75 -8.61
C GLY A 25 9.84 -8.24 -8.92
N GLU A 26 9.36 -8.60 -10.11
CA GLU A 26 9.56 -9.95 -10.63
C GLU A 26 11.04 -10.19 -10.90
N THR A 27 11.50 -11.40 -10.57
CA THR A 27 12.84 -11.89 -10.86
C THR A 27 12.73 -13.18 -11.68
N SER A 28 13.86 -13.72 -12.11
CA SER A 28 13.89 -15.02 -12.81
C SER A 28 13.39 -16.19 -11.95
N GLU A 29 13.43 -16.04 -10.61
CA GLU A 29 13.12 -17.12 -9.67
C GLU A 29 11.78 -16.91 -8.95
N PHE A 30 11.30 -15.67 -8.84
CA PHE A 30 10.12 -15.32 -8.07
C PHE A 30 9.23 -14.29 -8.78
N PRO A 31 7.88 -14.46 -8.71
CA PRO A 31 6.95 -13.48 -9.26
C PRO A 31 6.96 -12.18 -8.45
N ALA A 32 6.51 -11.09 -9.09
CA ALA A 32 6.30 -9.83 -8.39
C ALA A 32 5.32 -10.00 -7.22
N SER A 33 5.59 -9.33 -6.10
CA SER A 33 4.76 -9.41 -4.91
C SER A 33 4.68 -8.08 -4.15
N ALA A 34 3.73 -7.99 -3.24
CA ALA A 34 3.55 -6.82 -2.40
C ALA A 34 3.15 -7.19 -0.97
N ASN A 35 3.68 -6.45 0.00
CA ASN A 35 3.24 -6.52 1.40
C ASN A 35 2.55 -5.20 1.79
N VAL A 36 1.44 -5.32 2.51
CA VAL A 36 0.73 -4.20 3.13
C VAL A 36 0.86 -4.36 4.63
N LEU A 37 1.59 -3.44 5.27
CA LEU A 37 1.89 -3.48 6.70
C LEU A 37 1.17 -2.34 7.43
N PHE A 38 0.73 -2.66 8.63
CA PHE A 38 0.12 -1.75 9.59
C PHE A 38 0.95 -1.75 10.87
N ASP A 39 0.92 -0.64 11.61
CA ASP A 39 1.48 -0.65 12.96
C ASP A 39 0.48 -1.27 13.95
N ALA A 40 0.97 -1.53 15.17
CA ALA A 40 0.18 -2.16 16.22
C ALA A 40 -1.03 -1.33 16.69
N THR A 41 -1.12 -0.05 16.34
CA THR A 41 -2.21 0.82 16.78
C THR A 41 -3.47 0.64 15.94
N ILE A 42 -3.40 -0.03 14.80
CA ILE A 42 -4.52 -0.23 13.87
C ILE A 42 -5.76 -0.83 14.51
N THR A 43 -5.57 -1.77 15.45
CA THR A 43 -6.63 -2.48 16.16
C THR A 43 -7.38 -1.60 17.15
N ASN A 44 -6.83 -0.43 17.51
CA ASN A 44 -7.52 0.56 18.35
C ASN A 44 -8.63 1.30 17.56
N TYR A 45 -8.59 1.26 16.23
CA TYR A 45 -9.45 2.07 15.37
C TYR A 45 -10.33 1.24 14.44
N LEU A 46 -9.81 0.14 13.90
CA LEU A 46 -10.45 -0.62 12.82
C LEU A 46 -10.52 -2.11 13.13
N THR A 47 -11.64 -2.73 12.72
CA THR A 47 -11.78 -4.20 12.70
C THR A 47 -10.96 -4.81 11.56
N THR A 48 -10.71 -6.11 11.61
CA THR A 48 -10.00 -6.84 10.54
C THR A 48 -10.65 -6.62 9.15
N GLU A 49 -11.97 -6.65 9.06
CA GLU A 49 -12.70 -6.41 7.80
C GLU A 49 -12.47 -4.98 7.28
N GLN A 50 -12.50 -3.99 8.18
CA GLN A 50 -12.25 -2.60 7.82
C GLN A 50 -10.81 -2.36 7.37
N VAL A 51 -9.83 -3.08 7.96
CA VAL A 51 -8.43 -3.04 7.51
C VAL A 51 -8.28 -3.57 6.09
N VAL A 52 -8.95 -4.68 5.77
CA VAL A 52 -8.96 -5.24 4.41
C VAL A 52 -9.59 -4.26 3.42
N LEU A 53 -10.75 -3.69 3.76
CA LEU A 53 -11.43 -2.72 2.89
C LEU A 53 -10.58 -1.44 2.70
N LEU A 54 -9.96 -0.93 3.76
CA LEU A 54 -9.09 0.25 3.68
C LEU A 54 -7.87 -0.01 2.79
N SER A 55 -7.28 -1.21 2.88
CA SER A 55 -6.18 -1.64 2.01
C SER A 55 -6.61 -1.65 0.54
N GLU A 56 -7.77 -2.23 0.25
CA GLU A 56 -8.30 -2.32 -1.11
C GLU A 56 -8.60 -0.92 -1.68
N LEU A 57 -9.27 -0.06 -0.91
CA LEU A 57 -9.59 1.31 -1.31
C LEU A 57 -8.32 2.14 -1.57
N THR A 58 -7.32 2.03 -0.69
CA THR A 58 -6.03 2.72 -0.84
C THR A 58 -5.33 2.26 -2.10
N THR A 59 -5.23 0.95 -2.34
CA THR A 59 -4.62 0.37 -3.54
C THR A 59 -5.34 0.83 -4.81
N ARG A 60 -6.68 0.78 -4.83
CA ARG A 60 -7.47 1.25 -5.99
C ARG A 60 -7.24 2.73 -6.28
N ARG A 61 -7.12 3.57 -5.25
CA ARG A 61 -6.83 5.00 -5.40
C ARG A 61 -5.42 5.24 -5.94
N MET A 62 -4.42 4.48 -5.50
CA MET A 62 -3.07 4.56 -6.08
C MET A 62 -3.04 4.19 -7.55
N ILE A 63 -3.69 3.08 -7.94
CA ILE A 63 -3.78 2.65 -9.34
C ILE A 63 -4.48 3.72 -10.19
N HIS A 64 -5.57 4.28 -9.67
CA HIS A 64 -6.30 5.34 -10.36
C HIS A 64 -5.45 6.61 -10.54
N ALA A 65 -4.75 7.05 -9.49
CA ALA A 65 -3.85 8.19 -9.56
C ALA A 65 -2.73 7.97 -10.58
N TYR A 66 -2.12 6.77 -10.60
CA TYR A 66 -1.09 6.41 -11.58
C TYR A 66 -1.62 6.50 -13.03
N ARG A 67 -2.84 6.01 -13.28
CA ARG A 67 -3.47 6.09 -14.62
C ARG A 67 -3.66 7.55 -15.05
N ILE A 68 -4.19 8.40 -14.18
CA ILE A 68 -4.36 9.84 -14.47
C ILE A 68 -3.01 10.51 -14.75
N LEU A 69 -1.98 10.20 -13.96
CA LEU A 69 -0.64 10.75 -14.16
C LEU A 69 0.00 10.29 -15.47
N ARG A 70 -0.32 9.08 -15.95
CA ARG A 70 0.17 8.57 -17.23
C ARG A 70 -0.58 9.10 -18.44
N GLU A 71 -1.87 9.40 -18.33
CA GLU A 71 -2.64 9.99 -19.42
C GLU A 71 -2.28 11.48 -19.67
N LYS A 72 -1.71 12.15 -18.65
CA LYS A 72 -1.27 13.54 -18.73
C LYS A 72 0.16 13.73 -19.24
N ASN A 73 0.95 12.66 -19.36
CA ASN A 73 2.33 12.66 -19.84
C ASN A 73 2.42 11.95 -21.19
#